data_AF-A0A1H9WLQ1-F1
#
_entry.id   AF-A0A1H9WLQ1-F1
#
_cell.length_a   1.000
_cell.length_b   1.000
_cell.length_c   1.000
_cell.angle_alpha   90.00
_cell.angle_beta   90.00
_cell.angle_gamma   90.00
#
_symmetry.space_group_name_H-M   'P 1'
#
loop_
_entity.id
_entity.type
_entity.pdbx_description
1 polymer ?
#
loop_
_entity_poly.entity_id
_entity_poly.type
_entity_poly.pdbx_seq_one_letter_code
_entity_poly.pdbx_strand_id
1 'polypeptide(L)' 'SQKFYEFRTKLKTKCDDNGIELRIVDRWYPSSKICHCCGNIKKDLKLSDRIYRCDCGYVEDRDFNASLNLRDAKTYEVA' A
#
# COMPACT_ATOMS: atom_id res chain seq x y z
N SER A 1 -21.88 1.83 1.24
CA SER A 1 -20.63 1.07 1.44
C SER A 1 -19.53 1.69 0.59
N GLN A 2 -18.25 1.42 0.89
CA GLN A 2 -17.11 2.00 0.16
C GLN A 2 -16.86 1.41 -1.25
N LYS A 3 -17.68 0.45 -1.71
CA LYS A 3 -17.65 -0.12 -3.07
C LYS A 3 -16.30 -0.72 -3.55
N PHE A 4 -15.50 -1.29 -2.64
CA PHE A 4 -14.18 -1.84 -2.99
C PHE A 4 -14.20 -2.96 -4.02
N TYR A 5 -15.25 -3.80 -4.05
CA TYR A 5 -15.39 -4.82 -5.08
C TYR A 5 -15.51 -4.19 -6.48
N GLU A 6 -16.41 -3.22 -6.64
CA GLU A 6 -16.62 -2.50 -7.90
C GLU A 6 -15.35 -1.75 -8.35
N PHE A 7 -14.65 -1.11 -7.40
CA PHE A 7 -13.37 -0.46 -7.65
C PHE A 7 -12.33 -1.45 -8.19
N ARG A 8 -12.17 -2.60 -7.54
CA ARG A 8 -11.20 -3.63 -7.97
C ARG A 8 -11.53 -4.16 -9.36
N THR A 9 -12.81 -4.42 -9.65
CA THR A 9 -13.24 -4.86 -10.98
C THR A 9 -12.89 -3.82 -12.05
N LYS A 10 -13.21 -2.55 -11.83
CA LYS A 10 -12.90 -1.47 -12.77
C LYS A 10 -11.39 -1.29 -12.98
N LEU A 11 -10.60 -1.40 -11.91
CA LEU A 11 -9.15 -1.33 -11.99
C LEU A 11 -8.59 -2.48 -12.82
N LYS A 12 -9.03 -3.72 -12.58
CA LYS A 12 -8.62 -4.90 -13.36
C LYS A 12 -8.92 -4.71 -14.84
N THR A 13 -10.15 -4.32 -15.19
CA THR A 13 -10.52 -4.06 -16.60
C THR A 13 -9.59 -3.03 -17.23
N LYS A 14 -9.28 -1.93 -16.54
CA LYS A 14 -8.37 -0.91 -17.06
C LYS A 14 -6.94 -1.41 -17.21
N CYS A 15 -6.47 -2.26 -16.30
CA CYS A 15 -5.17 -2.91 -16.41
C CYS A 15 -5.13 -3.84 -17.63
N ASP A 16 -6.15 -4.70 -17.81
CA ASP A 16 -6.28 -5.60 -18.95
C ASP A 16 -6.29 -4.83 -20.28
N ASP A 17 -7.09 -3.74 -20.37
CA ASP A 17 -7.17 -2.86 -21.55
C ASP A 17 -5.81 -2.27 -21.96
N ASN A 18 -4.89 -2.09 -21.00
CA ASN A 18 -3.58 -1.46 -21.21
C ASN A 18 -2.42 -2.46 -21.19
N GLY A 19 -2.69 -3.77 -21.07
CA GLY A 19 -1.65 -4.79 -20.95
C GLY A 19 -0.81 -4.68 -19.67
N ILE A 20 -1.39 -4.13 -18.59
CA ILE A 20 -0.73 -3.96 -17.29
C ILE A 20 -1.09 -5.14 -16.39
N GLU A 21 -0.08 -5.81 -15.82
CA GLU A 21 -0.29 -6.84 -14.79
C GLU A 21 -0.75 -6.21 -13.47
N LEU A 22 -1.95 -6.56 -13.01
CA LEU A 22 -2.45 -6.13 -11.70
C LEU A 22 -2.01 -7.11 -10.62
N ARG A 23 -1.15 -6.64 -9.71
CA ARG A 23 -0.69 -7.39 -8.53
C ARG A 23 -1.50 -7.01 -7.30
N ILE A 24 -1.97 -8.00 -6.56
CA ILE A 24 -2.77 -7.85 -5.34
C ILE A 24 -1.96 -8.36 -4.16
N VAL A 25 -1.63 -7.47 -3.23
CA VAL A 25 -1.03 -7.85 -1.94
C VAL A 25 -2.08 -8.36 -0.96
N ASP A 26 -1.66 -9.12 0.03
CA ASP A 26 -2.53 -9.59 1.10
C ASP A 26 -3.24 -8.44 1.82
N ARG A 27 -4.48 -8.68 2.27
CA ARG A 27 -5.31 -7.68 2.95
C ARG A 27 -4.67 -7.13 4.22
N TRP A 28 -3.87 -7.94 4.91
CA TRP A 28 -3.22 -7.59 6.17
C TRP A 28 -1.78 -7.13 5.97
N TYR A 29 -1.32 -6.95 4.73
CA TYR A 29 -0.02 -6.37 4.44
C TYR A 29 0.08 -4.96 5.05
N PRO A 30 1.05 -4.70 5.96
CA PRO A 30 1.06 -3.48 6.76
C PRO A 30 1.69 -2.29 6.01
N SER A 31 1.24 -2.01 4.78
CA SER A 31 1.84 -1.01 3.88
C SER A 31 1.98 0.37 4.50
N SER A 32 0.98 0.86 5.24
CA SER A 32 1.05 2.16 5.91
C SER A 32 1.93 2.18 7.16
N LYS A 33 2.20 1.01 7.74
CA LYS A 33 2.93 0.85 9.01
C LYS A 33 4.40 0.43 8.82
N ILE A 34 4.76 -0.16 7.69
CA ILE A 34 6.15 -0.44 7.34
C ILE A 34 6.83 0.88 6.99
N CYS A 35 8.03 1.13 7.50
CA CYS A 35 8.86 2.21 6.99
C CYS A 35 9.41 1.80 5.63
N HIS A 36 9.09 2.55 4.58
CA HIS A 36 9.64 2.28 3.25
C HIS A 36 11.18 2.31 3.23
N CYS A 37 11.81 3.18 4.04
CA CYS A 37 13.25 3.32 4.10
C CYS A 37 13.96 2.13 4.80
N CYS A 38 13.49 1.72 5.99
CA CYS A 38 14.22 0.76 6.83
C CYS A 38 13.47 -0.56 7.13
N GLY A 39 12.22 -0.69 6.70
CA GLY A 39 11.40 -1.88 6.92
C GLY A 39 10.78 -2.02 8.31
N ASN A 40 11.11 -1.16 9.28
CA ASN A 40 10.54 -1.25 10.63
C ASN A 40 9.01 -1.08 10.61
N ILE A 41 8.29 -1.86 11.42
CA ILE A 41 6.83 -1.83 11.50
C ILE A 41 6.38 -1.00 12.71
N LYS A 42 5.73 0.13 12.45
CA LYS A 42 5.15 1.00 13.47
C LYS A 42 3.77 0.49 13.92
N LYS A 43 3.71 -0.17 15.07
CA LYS A 43 2.49 -0.83 15.57
C LYS A 43 1.39 0.15 15.98
N ASP A 44 1.77 1.30 16.54
CA ASP A 44 0.93 2.31 17.18
C ASP A 44 0.43 3.43 16.24
N LEU A 45 0.74 3.34 14.93
CA LEU A 45 0.29 4.31 13.93
C LEU A 45 -1.24 4.34 13.82
N LYS A 46 -1.84 5.53 13.96
CA LYS A 46 -3.28 5.78 13.90
C LYS A 46 -3.71 6.32 12.54
N LEU A 47 -5.00 6.17 12.22
CA LEU A 47 -5.58 6.75 10.99
C LEU A 47 -5.55 8.28 10.96
N SER A 48 -5.55 8.93 12.13
CA SER A 48 -5.39 10.39 12.26
C SER A 48 -3.96 10.85 11.94
N ASP A 49 -2.97 9.95 11.99
CA ASP A 49 -1.59 10.30 11.72
C ASP A 49 -1.39 10.40 10.21
N ARG A 50 -1.41 11.62 9.70
CA ARG A 50 -1.22 11.91 8.27
C ARG A 50 0.24 11.83 7.84
N ILE A 51 1.17 12.04 8.77
CA ILE A 51 2.62 11.99 8.52
C ILE A 51 3.20 10.74 9.18
N TYR A 52 3.87 9.92 8.39
CA TYR A 52 4.68 8.81 8.86
C TYR A 52 6.02 9.35 9.37
N ARG A 53 6.40 8.97 10.60
CA ARG A 53 7.70 9.31 11.21
C ARG A 53 8.33 8.03 11.74
N CYS A 54 9.53 7.74 11.26
CA CYS A 54 10.34 6.60 11.67
C CYS A 54 11.56 7.04 12.46
N ASP A 55 12.01 6.18 13.37
CA ASP A 55 13.23 6.39 14.15
C ASP A 55 14.51 6.38 13.29
N CYS A 56 14.44 5.83 12.07
CA CYS A 56 15.54 5.90 11.10
C CYS A 56 15.68 7.29 10.43
N GLY A 57 14.85 8.27 10.81
CA GLY A 57 14.85 9.62 10.25
C GLY A 57 13.94 9.83 9.03
N TYR A 58 13.31 8.77 8.51
CA TYR A 58 12.35 8.90 7.42
C TYR A 58 11.05 9.58 7.88
N VAL A 59 10.68 10.67 7.19
CA VAL A 59 9.48 11.45 7.47
C VAL A 59 8.77 11.78 6.16
N GLU A 60 7.51 11.38 6.01
CA GLU A 60 6.77 11.56 4.76
C GLU A 60 5.25 11.44 5.00
N ASP A 61 4.42 11.81 4.01
CA ASP A 61 2.99 11.49 4.04
C ASP A 61 2.76 9.97 4.17
N ARG A 62 1.81 9.59 5.03
CA ARG A 62 1.52 8.18 5.34
C ARG A 62 1.04 7.41 4.11
N ASP A 63 0.21 8.03 3.28
CA ASP A 63 -0.35 7.38 2.09
C ASP A 63 0.74 7.23 1.01
N PHE A 64 1.69 8.17 0.93
CA PHE A 64 2.89 8.01 0.09
C PHE A 64 3.85 6.93 0.60
N ASN A 65 4.11 6.84 1.91
CA ASN A 65 4.84 5.71 2.48
C ASN A 65 4.16 4.36 2.13
N ALA A 66 2.83 4.30 2.24
CA ALA A 66 2.07 3.10 1.90
C ALA A 66 2.19 2.73 0.41
N SER A 67 2.15 3.72 -0.50
CA SER A 67 2.25 3.46 -1.93
C SER A 67 3.63 2.90 -2.32
N LEU A 68 4.71 3.39 -1.70
CA LEU A 68 6.06 2.87 -1.90
C LEU A 68 6.20 1.43 -1.40
N ASN A 69 5.64 1.12 -0.23
CA ASN A 69 5.62 -0.26 0.26
C ASN A 69 4.79 -1.21 -0.62
N LEU A 70 3.67 -0.73 -1.18
CA LEU A 70 2.89 -1.52 -2.15
C LEU A 70 3.67 -1.76 -3.45
N ARG A 71 4.38 -0.74 -3.95
CA ARG A 71 5.26 -0.86 -5.12
C ARG A 71 6.34 -1.93 -4.92
N ASP A 72 6.92 -1.98 -3.73
CA ASP A 72 8.06 -2.85 -3.41
C ASP A 72 7.65 -4.19 -2.77
N ALA A 73 6.35 -4.48 -2.70
CA ALA A 73 5.84 -5.72 -2.13
C ALA A 73 6.36 -6.94 -2.91
N LYS A 74 6.92 -7.90 -2.18
CA LYS A 74 7.52 -9.12 -2.76
C LYS A 74 6.55 -10.30 -2.84
N THR A 75 5.47 -10.25 -2.07
CA THR A 75 4.47 -11.31 -2.01
C THR A 75 3.12 -10.73 -2.43
N TYR A 76 2.57 -11.28 -3.51
CA TYR A 76 1.31 -10.86 -4.11
C TYR A 76 0.73 -12.01 -4.94
N GLU A 77 -0.56 -11.90 -5.24
CA GLU A 77 -1.25 -12.69 -6.24
C GLU A 77 -1.46 -11.84 -7.51
N VAL A 78 -1.45 -12.47 -8.68
CA VAL A 78 -1.81 -11.80 -9.94
C VAL A 78 -3.34 -11.91 -10.13
N ALA A 79 -3.98 -10.78 -10.45
CA ALA A 79 -5.44 -10.64 -10.50
C ALA A 79 -6.10 -11.23 -11.75
#